data_AF-A0A3B4Z5Z1-F1
#
_entry.id   AF-A0A3B4Z5Z1-F1
#
_cell.length_a   1.000
_cell.length_b   1.000
_cell.length_c   1.000
_cell.angle_alpha   90.00
_cell.angle_beta   90.00
_cell.angle_gamma   90.00
#
_symmetry.space_group_name_H-M   'P 1'
#
loop_
_entity.id
_entity.type
_entity.pdbx_description
1 polymer ?
#
loop_
_entity_poly.entity_id
_entity_poly.type
_entity_poly.pdbx_seq_one_letter_code
_entity_poly.pdbx_strand_id
1 'polypeptide(L)'
;MSGAYDDSMIDVSSDSFWEVGNYKRTVKRVDDGNRLCNDLMNCLHERARIEKAYAQQLTEWGKRWRQLIDKGPQYGTLERAWSALCTEAEKVSELHMEVKAALMGEDYEKLKNWQRDSYHKQMIGGFKETKEAEDGFRKAQKPWAKKLKEVETTKKSYHSACKEEKLAASRETNSKLENNNNPEAQKKLQEKVEKCQQEVQKTKERYEKSLEELDKLTPQYMENMEQVFEQWQQFEDKRIRFFRELLLEVKQHLDLSTNHRFQDVYNTLEDTISGTDAEEDLKWFRSNHGPGMPMNWPQFENLDWSHPRSFKRRSIVDWSIDLNRTLSRREKKKPSDGVTLTGISQTGSDQPVQPAKTSSSASSMEKTPDWSDEDTGGNPFSANGDGNPFEDEPTSPVISVPVKALYDYEGQEQDELSFKAGDEFTKIGEEDDQGWCKGRLKDGQMGLYPANYVEDIQ
;
A
#
# COMPACT_ATOMS: atom_id res chain seq x y z
N MET A 1 3.96 -13.51 8.43
CA MET A 1 4.13 -14.88 8.97
C MET A 1 5.43 -15.47 8.43
N SER A 2 6.49 -15.44 9.22
CA SER A 2 7.79 -16.04 8.88
C SER A 2 7.83 -17.47 9.42
N GLY A 3 7.73 -18.47 8.55
CA GLY A 3 7.90 -19.87 8.93
C GLY A 3 9.38 -20.18 9.13
N ALA A 4 9.83 -20.14 10.39
CA ALA A 4 11.06 -20.80 10.79
C ALA A 4 10.82 -22.32 10.72
N TYR A 5 11.79 -23.06 10.17
CA TYR A 5 11.76 -24.52 10.08
C TYR A 5 11.79 -25.11 11.49
N ASP A 6 10.66 -25.61 11.97
CA ASP A 6 10.56 -26.38 13.20
C ASP A 6 10.82 -27.86 12.86
N ASP A 7 11.99 -28.34 13.26
CA ASP A 7 12.47 -29.71 13.12
C ASP A 7 11.92 -30.57 14.27
N SER A 8 10.60 -30.57 14.43
CA SER A 8 9.91 -31.39 15.43
C SER A 8 9.52 -32.73 14.82
N MET A 9 9.97 -33.82 15.45
CA MET A 9 9.62 -35.23 15.19
C MET A 9 8.31 -35.42 14.41
N ILE A 10 8.45 -35.95 13.19
CA ILE A 10 7.35 -36.26 12.28
C ILE A 10 6.49 -37.37 12.91
N ASP A 11 5.41 -36.96 13.58
CA ASP A 11 4.24 -37.81 13.74
C ASP A 11 3.81 -38.25 12.34
N VAL A 12 3.61 -39.55 12.11
CA VAL A 12 3.17 -40.07 10.79
C VAL A 12 1.70 -39.70 10.63
N SER A 13 1.46 -38.41 10.44
CA SER A 13 0.16 -37.81 10.20
C SER A 13 -0.35 -38.25 8.83
N SER A 14 -1.68 -38.21 8.65
CA SER A 14 -2.36 -38.44 7.37
C SER A 14 -1.95 -37.47 6.24
N ASP A 15 -1.03 -36.54 6.53
CA ASP A 15 -0.51 -35.52 5.63
C ASP A 15 0.87 -35.89 5.04
N SER A 16 1.36 -37.11 5.31
CA SER A 16 2.60 -37.62 4.74
C SER A 16 2.59 -37.56 3.21
N PHE A 17 3.71 -37.16 2.62
CA PHE A 17 3.91 -37.12 1.16
C PHE A 17 3.61 -38.46 0.47
N TRP A 18 3.88 -39.56 1.18
CA TRP A 18 3.75 -40.92 0.66
C TRP A 18 2.29 -41.38 0.55
N GLU A 19 1.36 -40.69 1.18
CA GLU A 19 -0.07 -40.98 1.05
C GLU A 19 -0.58 -40.64 -0.36
N VAL A 20 -1.63 -41.36 -0.78
CA VAL A 20 -2.16 -41.24 -2.14
C VAL A 20 -2.66 -39.82 -2.40
N GLY A 21 -2.03 -39.12 -3.35
CA GLY A 21 -2.38 -37.77 -3.75
C GLY A 21 -1.78 -36.64 -2.92
N ASN A 22 -1.00 -36.89 -1.86
CA ASN A 22 -0.40 -35.81 -1.05
C ASN A 22 0.77 -35.12 -1.75
N TYR A 23 1.29 -35.67 -2.85
CA TYR A 23 2.23 -35.01 -3.75
C TYR A 23 1.70 -33.70 -4.36
N LYS A 24 0.39 -33.44 -4.28
CA LYS A 24 -0.26 -32.22 -4.77
C LYS A 24 0.34 -30.93 -4.19
N ARG A 25 0.92 -30.97 -2.98
CA ARG A 25 1.64 -29.81 -2.42
C ARG A 25 2.86 -29.44 -3.27
N THR A 26 3.62 -30.43 -3.73
CA THR A 26 4.76 -30.23 -4.61
C THR A 26 4.33 -29.69 -5.98
N VAL A 27 3.24 -30.24 -6.55
CA VAL A 27 2.68 -29.76 -7.82
C VAL A 27 2.20 -28.32 -7.70
N LYS A 28 1.48 -27.98 -6.62
CA LYS A 28 1.01 -26.61 -6.36
C LYS A 28 2.16 -25.61 -6.28
N ARG A 29 3.31 -26.00 -5.71
CA ARG A 29 4.50 -25.14 -5.63
C ARG A 29 4.99 -24.68 -7.01
N VAL A 30 4.77 -25.47 -8.07
CA VAL A 30 5.08 -25.09 -9.45
C VAL A 30 4.21 -23.91 -9.90
N ASP A 31 2.90 -24.00 -9.70
CA ASP A 31 1.94 -22.91 -10.00
C ASP A 31 2.23 -21.66 -9.15
N ASP A 32 2.46 -21.85 -7.85
CA ASP A 32 2.77 -20.77 -6.91
C ASP A 32 4.05 -20.03 -7.34
N GLY A 33 5.02 -20.71 -7.97
CA GLY A 33 6.22 -20.05 -8.49
C GLY A 33 5.93 -19.05 -9.61
N ASN A 34 5.00 -19.36 -10.52
CA ASN A 34 4.58 -18.39 -11.52
C ASN A 34 3.86 -17.20 -10.87
N ARG A 35 3.02 -17.45 -9.86
CA ARG A 35 2.34 -16.38 -9.12
C ARG A 35 3.35 -15.46 -8.42
N LEU A 36 4.35 -16.02 -7.74
CA LEU A 36 5.39 -15.26 -7.06
C LEU A 36 6.19 -14.36 -8.01
N CYS A 37 6.34 -14.75 -9.28
CA CYS A 37 6.93 -13.86 -10.30
C CYS A 37 6.05 -12.63 -10.55
N ASN A 38 4.73 -12.79 -10.60
CA ASN A 38 3.81 -11.64 -10.71
C ASN A 38 3.86 -10.76 -9.47
N ASP A 39 3.86 -11.37 -8.28
CA ASP A 39 3.91 -10.64 -7.02
C ASP A 39 5.20 -9.80 -6.93
N LEU A 40 6.35 -10.35 -7.33
CA LEU A 40 7.62 -9.62 -7.38
C LEU A 40 7.61 -8.54 -8.47
N MET A 41 7.08 -8.82 -9.67
CA MET A 41 6.91 -7.81 -10.72
C MET A 41 6.08 -6.61 -10.24
N ASN A 42 4.96 -6.87 -9.55
CA ASN A 42 4.11 -5.84 -8.99
C ASN A 42 4.84 -5.04 -7.90
N CYS A 43 5.57 -5.73 -7.00
CA CYS A 43 6.39 -5.10 -5.99
C CYS A 43 7.44 -4.14 -6.59
N LEU A 44 8.14 -4.55 -7.65
CA LEU A 44 9.10 -3.70 -8.35
C LEU A 44 8.41 -2.51 -9.03
N HIS A 45 7.26 -2.76 -9.66
CA HIS A 45 6.47 -1.74 -10.33
C HIS A 45 5.96 -0.65 -9.36
N GLU A 46 5.47 -1.06 -8.20
CA GLU A 46 5.04 -0.13 -7.14
C GLU A 46 6.21 0.69 -6.61
N ARG A 47 7.35 0.04 -6.33
CA ARG A 47 8.56 0.76 -5.93
C ARG A 47 9.00 1.78 -7.00
N ALA A 48 9.01 1.39 -8.26
CA ALA A 48 9.34 2.26 -9.38
C ALA A 48 8.40 3.47 -9.50
N ARG A 49 7.10 3.32 -9.17
CA ARG A 49 6.17 4.46 -9.12
C ARG A 49 6.54 5.46 -8.02
N ILE A 50 6.98 4.99 -6.85
CA ILE A 50 7.43 5.85 -5.76
C ILE A 50 8.63 6.69 -6.20
N GLU A 51 9.63 6.05 -6.80
CA GLU A 51 10.83 6.73 -7.32
C GLU A 51 10.47 7.83 -8.34
N LYS A 52 9.55 7.51 -9.27
CA LYS A 52 9.03 8.49 -10.23
C LYS A 52 8.32 9.65 -9.54
N ALA A 53 7.45 9.38 -8.57
CA ALA A 53 6.67 10.41 -7.90
C ALA A 53 7.57 11.41 -7.16
N TYR A 54 8.58 10.91 -6.45
CA TYR A 54 9.58 11.76 -5.78
C TYR A 54 10.32 12.66 -6.77
N ALA A 55 10.83 12.09 -7.86
CA ALA A 55 11.51 12.85 -8.91
C ALA A 55 10.60 13.94 -9.53
N GLN A 56 9.34 13.62 -9.79
CA GLN A 56 8.38 14.59 -10.33
C GLN A 56 8.14 15.76 -9.37
N GLN A 57 7.96 15.49 -8.08
CA GLN A 57 7.79 16.54 -7.08
C GLN A 57 9.02 17.44 -6.97
N LEU A 58 10.23 16.87 -6.99
CA LEU A 58 11.48 17.65 -7.01
C LEU A 58 11.57 18.55 -8.25
N THR A 59 11.22 18.02 -9.42
CA THR A 59 11.22 18.75 -10.69
C THR A 59 10.26 19.94 -10.66
N GLU A 60 9.04 19.72 -10.18
CA GLU A 60 8.02 20.76 -10.07
C GLU A 60 8.41 21.83 -9.05
N TRP A 61 8.94 21.43 -7.91
CA TRP A 61 9.45 22.32 -6.87
C TRP A 61 10.60 23.19 -7.40
N GLY A 62 11.62 22.57 -8.01
CA GLY A 62 12.80 23.27 -8.55
C GLY A 62 12.41 24.27 -9.63
N LYS A 63 11.54 23.88 -10.57
CA LYS A 63 11.01 24.77 -11.61
C LYS A 63 10.23 25.95 -11.02
N ARG A 64 9.37 25.71 -10.03
CA ARG A 64 8.56 26.75 -9.39
C ARG A 64 9.45 27.77 -8.68
N TRP A 65 10.39 27.32 -7.85
CA TRP A 65 11.23 28.20 -7.06
C TRP A 65 12.22 28.98 -7.92
N ARG A 66 12.79 28.37 -8.96
CA ARG A 66 13.63 29.10 -9.91
C ARG A 66 12.89 30.28 -10.54
N GLN A 67 11.65 30.08 -10.99
CA GLN A 67 10.84 31.18 -11.52
C GLN A 67 10.52 32.28 -10.50
N LEU A 68 10.39 31.93 -9.21
CA LEU A 68 10.15 32.90 -8.14
C LEU A 68 11.43 33.68 -7.79
N ILE A 69 12.59 33.03 -7.82
CA ILE A 69 13.90 33.65 -7.61
C ILE A 69 14.20 34.62 -8.75
N ASP A 70 14.09 34.16 -10.01
CA ASP A 70 14.38 34.96 -11.21
C ASP A 70 13.50 36.22 -11.33
N LYS A 71 12.25 36.15 -10.82
CA LYS A 71 11.31 37.29 -10.79
C LYS A 71 11.38 38.09 -9.48
N GLY A 72 12.12 37.58 -8.51
CA GLY A 72 12.26 38.14 -7.19
C GLY A 72 13.21 39.36 -7.20
N PRO A 73 13.34 40.04 -6.05
CA PRO A 73 14.24 41.17 -5.92
C PRO A 73 15.69 40.74 -5.59
N GLN A 74 15.95 39.45 -5.41
CA GLN A 74 17.30 38.94 -5.12
C GLN A 74 18.14 38.96 -6.41
N TYR A 75 19.43 39.28 -6.28
CA TYR A 75 20.37 39.35 -7.41
C TYR A 75 21.75 38.83 -7.01
N GLY A 76 22.67 38.78 -7.97
CA GLY A 76 24.11 38.65 -7.72
C GLY A 76 24.56 37.24 -7.37
N THR A 77 25.65 37.14 -6.62
CA THR A 77 26.23 35.87 -6.19
C THR A 77 25.29 35.10 -5.26
N LEU A 78 24.55 35.79 -4.38
CA LEU A 78 23.57 35.16 -3.49
C LEU A 78 22.36 34.58 -4.24
N GLU A 79 21.91 35.22 -5.33
CA GLU A 79 20.86 34.66 -6.20
C GLU A 79 21.31 33.33 -6.84
N ARG A 80 22.55 33.28 -7.33
CA ARG A 80 23.13 32.05 -7.91
C ARG A 80 23.21 30.92 -6.87
N ALA A 81 23.64 31.22 -5.65
CA ALA A 81 23.69 30.27 -4.55
C ALA A 81 22.30 29.73 -4.19
N TRP A 82 21.28 30.59 -4.12
CA TRP A 82 19.91 30.13 -3.88
C TRP A 82 19.38 29.27 -5.03
N SER A 83 19.60 29.69 -6.27
CA SER A 83 19.21 28.91 -7.47
C SER A 83 19.95 27.58 -7.60
N ALA A 84 21.08 27.39 -6.92
CA ALA A 84 21.80 26.12 -6.86
C ALA A 84 20.98 25.02 -6.18
N LEU A 85 20.14 25.35 -5.18
CA LEU A 85 19.22 24.38 -4.55
C LEU A 85 18.21 23.82 -5.56
N CYS A 86 17.68 24.65 -6.45
CA CYS A 86 16.79 24.18 -7.51
C CYS A 86 17.52 23.24 -8.49
N THR A 87 18.80 23.48 -8.72
CA THR A 87 19.65 22.67 -9.61
C THR A 87 19.98 21.33 -8.99
N GLU A 88 20.24 21.29 -7.68
CA GLU A 88 20.38 20.04 -6.92
C GLU A 88 19.13 19.16 -7.05
N ALA A 89 17.95 19.73 -6.78
CA ALA A 89 16.70 18.97 -6.84
C ALA A 89 16.43 18.38 -8.23
N GLU A 90 16.74 19.12 -9.30
CA GLU A 90 16.65 18.61 -10.68
C GLU A 90 17.62 17.46 -10.94
N LYS A 91 18.85 17.54 -10.42
CA LYS A 91 19.85 16.47 -10.58
C LYS A 91 19.52 15.23 -9.76
N VAL A 92 19.01 15.39 -8.54
CA VAL A 92 18.49 14.26 -7.74
C VAL A 92 17.27 13.64 -8.43
N SER A 93 16.37 14.46 -8.97
CA SER A 93 15.24 13.98 -9.78
C SER A 93 15.69 13.11 -10.96
N GLU A 94 16.69 13.56 -11.73
CA GLU A 94 17.27 12.77 -12.82
C GLU A 94 17.77 11.40 -12.33
N LEU A 95 18.48 11.34 -11.20
CA LEU A 95 18.98 10.09 -10.63
C LEU A 95 17.85 9.14 -10.21
N HIS A 96 16.80 9.64 -9.55
CA HIS A 96 15.65 8.80 -9.18
C HIS A 96 14.84 8.32 -10.41
N MET A 97 14.80 9.11 -11.49
CA MET A 97 14.24 8.66 -12.76
C MET A 97 15.06 7.54 -13.41
N GLU A 98 16.39 7.56 -13.26
CA GLU A 98 17.28 6.47 -13.69
C GLU A 98 17.04 5.20 -12.86
N VAL A 99 16.91 5.31 -11.54
CA VAL A 99 16.53 4.17 -10.67
C VAL A 99 15.22 3.55 -11.15
N LYS A 100 14.19 4.37 -11.36
CA LYS A 100 12.91 3.92 -11.91
C LYS A 100 13.07 3.23 -13.27
N ALA A 101 13.95 3.76 -14.13
CA ALA A 101 14.19 3.21 -15.45
C ALA A 101 14.88 1.84 -15.37
N ALA A 102 15.87 1.66 -14.49
CA ALA A 102 16.54 0.39 -14.26
C ALA A 102 15.57 -0.66 -13.69
N LEU A 103 14.81 -0.32 -12.64
CA LEU A 103 13.80 -1.23 -12.06
C LEU A 103 12.80 -1.76 -13.09
N MET A 104 12.38 -0.92 -14.03
CA MET A 104 11.35 -1.27 -15.01
C MET A 104 11.88 -1.80 -16.33
N GLY A 105 12.99 -1.27 -16.81
CA GLY A 105 13.58 -1.60 -18.11
C GLY A 105 14.52 -2.80 -18.04
N GLU A 106 15.09 -3.06 -16.86
CA GLU A 106 16.05 -4.13 -16.64
C GLU A 106 15.47 -5.19 -15.72
N ASP A 107 15.25 -4.89 -14.44
CA ASP A 107 14.86 -5.90 -13.44
C ASP A 107 13.49 -6.53 -13.75
N TYR A 108 12.48 -5.69 -13.98
CA TYR A 108 11.12 -6.14 -14.31
C TYR A 108 11.09 -6.94 -15.60
N GLU A 109 11.74 -6.47 -16.68
CA GLU A 109 11.75 -7.19 -17.95
C GLU A 109 12.59 -8.47 -17.87
N LYS A 110 13.68 -8.51 -17.08
CA LYS A 110 14.44 -9.73 -16.80
C LYS A 110 13.56 -10.79 -16.13
N LEU A 111 12.81 -10.42 -15.09
CA LEU A 111 11.85 -11.30 -14.41
C LEU A 111 10.74 -11.78 -15.34
N LYS A 112 10.15 -10.87 -16.11
CA LYS A 112 9.08 -11.19 -17.06
C LYS A 112 9.54 -12.13 -18.16
N ASN A 113 10.74 -11.92 -18.71
CA ASN A 113 11.33 -12.80 -19.71
C ASN A 113 11.61 -14.19 -19.11
N TRP A 114 12.22 -14.25 -17.91
CA TRP A 114 12.47 -15.51 -17.23
C TRP A 114 11.17 -16.28 -16.95
N GLN A 115 10.11 -15.59 -16.49
CA GLN A 115 8.81 -16.21 -16.24
C GLN A 115 8.21 -16.78 -17.53
N ARG A 116 8.22 -16.01 -18.62
CA ARG A 116 7.73 -16.47 -19.93
C ARG A 116 8.46 -17.72 -20.41
N ASP A 117 9.77 -17.77 -20.23
CA ASP A 117 10.61 -18.86 -20.72
C ASP A 117 10.56 -20.09 -19.78
N SER A 118 10.14 -19.91 -18.53
CA SER A 118 10.02 -20.97 -17.52
C SER A 118 8.63 -21.57 -17.39
N TYR A 119 7.57 -20.81 -17.72
CA TYR A 119 6.17 -21.21 -17.52
C TYR A 119 5.36 -21.09 -18.81
N HIS A 120 4.92 -22.23 -19.35
CA HIS A 120 4.25 -22.29 -20.64
C HIS A 120 2.75 -22.53 -20.48
N LYS A 121 1.94 -21.48 -20.71
CA LYS A 121 0.47 -21.58 -20.64
C LYS A 121 -0.09 -22.56 -21.68
N GLN A 122 -1.06 -23.36 -21.27
CA GLN A 122 -1.77 -24.30 -22.16
C GLN A 122 -3.11 -23.73 -22.64
N MET A 123 -3.60 -24.22 -23.78
CA MET A 123 -4.90 -23.82 -24.38
C MET A 123 -6.10 -24.07 -23.47
N ILE A 124 -6.02 -25.07 -22.60
CA ILE A 124 -7.10 -25.49 -21.69
C ILE A 124 -6.96 -24.90 -20.27
N GLY A 125 -6.11 -23.89 -20.11
CA GLY A 125 -5.76 -23.34 -18.80
C GLY A 125 -4.65 -24.14 -18.10
N GLY A 126 -3.99 -23.48 -17.13
CA GLY A 126 -2.84 -24.03 -16.41
C GLY A 126 -1.52 -23.96 -17.18
N PHE A 127 -0.45 -24.45 -16.54
CA PHE A 127 0.90 -24.49 -17.07
C PHE A 127 1.30 -25.90 -17.48
N LYS A 128 2.08 -25.99 -18.56
CA LYS A 128 2.64 -27.24 -19.05
C LYS A 128 3.45 -27.95 -17.96
N GLU A 129 4.26 -27.19 -17.23
CA GLU A 129 5.12 -27.67 -16.17
C GLU A 129 4.31 -28.32 -15.03
N THR A 130 3.26 -27.64 -14.56
CA THR A 130 2.35 -28.17 -13.53
C THR A 130 1.69 -29.47 -13.98
N LYS A 131 1.25 -29.54 -15.24
CA LYS A 131 0.66 -30.77 -15.79
C LYS A 131 1.67 -31.91 -15.88
N GLU A 132 2.90 -31.62 -16.32
CA GLU A 132 3.99 -32.61 -16.34
C GLU A 132 4.30 -33.14 -14.94
N ALA A 133 4.24 -32.28 -13.92
CA ALA A 133 4.40 -32.68 -12.52
C ALA A 133 3.30 -33.62 -12.05
N GLU A 134 2.04 -33.24 -12.27
CA GLU A 134 0.87 -34.04 -11.91
C GLU A 134 0.88 -35.40 -12.62
N ASP A 135 1.11 -35.41 -13.93
CA ASP A 135 1.16 -36.64 -14.72
C ASP A 135 2.32 -37.55 -14.30
N GLY A 136 3.48 -36.96 -13.96
CA GLY A 136 4.65 -37.68 -13.44
C GLY A 136 4.35 -38.41 -12.13
N PHE A 137 3.85 -37.69 -11.12
CA PHE A 137 3.51 -38.29 -9.82
C PHE A 137 2.37 -39.30 -9.94
N ARG A 138 1.32 -38.98 -10.70
CA ARG A 138 0.21 -39.90 -10.93
C ARG A 138 0.69 -41.20 -11.57
N LYS A 139 1.61 -41.12 -12.54
CA LYS A 139 2.19 -42.31 -13.19
C LYS A 139 3.03 -43.13 -12.21
N ALA A 140 3.85 -42.48 -11.38
CA ALA A 140 4.69 -43.14 -10.37
C ALA A 140 3.86 -43.82 -9.27
N GLN A 141 2.79 -43.18 -8.78
CA GLN A 141 1.98 -43.66 -7.66
C GLN A 141 0.92 -44.69 -8.08
N LYS A 142 0.44 -44.67 -9.33
CA LYS A 142 -0.69 -45.51 -9.79
C LYS A 142 -0.55 -47.02 -9.51
N PRO A 143 0.61 -47.68 -9.74
CA PRO A 143 0.76 -49.11 -9.46
C PRO A 143 0.58 -49.44 -7.97
N TRP A 144 1.21 -48.64 -7.10
CA TRP A 144 1.15 -48.82 -5.65
C TRP A 144 -0.25 -48.51 -5.11
N ALA A 145 -0.87 -47.40 -5.53
CA ALA A 145 -2.23 -47.04 -5.12
C ALA A 145 -3.28 -48.08 -5.55
N LYS A 146 -3.12 -48.70 -6.73
CA LYS A 146 -3.98 -49.82 -7.16
C LYS A 146 -3.85 -51.00 -6.20
N LYS A 147 -2.62 -51.35 -5.79
CA LYS A 147 -2.36 -52.46 -4.88
C LYS A 147 -2.84 -52.16 -3.45
N LEU A 148 -2.66 -50.93 -2.97
CA LEU A 148 -3.21 -50.49 -1.69
C LEU A 148 -4.73 -50.67 -1.63
N LYS A 149 -5.46 -50.35 -2.70
CA LYS A 149 -6.91 -50.57 -2.78
C LYS A 149 -7.29 -52.06 -2.69
N GLU A 150 -6.47 -52.97 -3.24
CA GLU A 150 -6.66 -54.42 -3.09
C GLU A 150 -6.41 -54.87 -1.63
N VAL A 151 -5.38 -54.31 -0.99
CA VAL A 151 -5.09 -54.52 0.45
C VAL A 151 -6.27 -54.06 1.31
N GLU A 152 -6.83 -52.87 1.07
CA GLU A 152 -8.01 -52.38 1.79
C GLU A 152 -9.24 -53.29 1.61
N THR A 153 -9.43 -53.84 0.41
CA THR A 153 -10.55 -54.74 0.10
C THR A 153 -10.40 -56.09 0.81
N THR A 154 -9.19 -56.65 0.83
CA THR A 154 -8.89 -57.90 1.53
C THR A 154 -8.93 -57.73 3.05
N LYS A 155 -8.45 -56.59 3.57
CA LYS A 155 -8.61 -56.19 4.98
C LYS A 155 -10.08 -56.15 5.41
N LYS A 156 -10.96 -55.50 4.62
CA LYS A 156 -12.41 -55.44 4.90
C LYS A 156 -13.05 -56.82 4.90
N SER A 157 -12.65 -57.69 3.99
CA SER A 157 -13.11 -59.10 3.94
C SER A 157 -12.70 -59.87 5.19
N TYR A 158 -11.43 -59.74 5.60
CA TYR A 158 -10.90 -60.38 6.82
C TYR A 158 -11.61 -59.87 8.09
N HIS A 159 -11.79 -58.55 8.23
CA HIS A 159 -12.51 -57.97 9.36
C HIS A 159 -13.98 -58.45 9.43
N SER A 160 -14.64 -58.58 8.27
CA SER A 160 -16.00 -59.11 8.19
C SER A 160 -16.07 -60.58 8.62
N ALA A 161 -15.13 -61.41 8.14
CA ALA A 161 -15.04 -62.81 8.55
C ALA A 161 -14.80 -62.96 10.07
N CYS A 162 -13.90 -62.16 10.64
CA CYS A 162 -13.65 -62.14 12.10
C CYS A 162 -14.89 -61.75 12.90
N LYS A 163 -15.68 -60.80 12.39
CA LYS A 163 -16.93 -60.38 13.03
C LYS A 163 -17.98 -61.50 12.97
N GLU A 164 -18.11 -62.18 11.85
CA GLU A 164 -19.03 -63.32 11.68
C GLU A 164 -18.65 -64.51 12.55
N GLU A 165 -17.36 -64.83 12.67
CA GLU A 165 -16.85 -65.87 13.56
C GLU A 165 -17.21 -65.56 15.02
N LYS A 166 -16.94 -64.33 15.49
CA LYS A 166 -17.32 -63.91 16.85
C LYS A 166 -18.83 -64.03 17.10
N LEU A 167 -19.65 -63.67 16.12
CA LEU A 167 -21.11 -63.80 16.21
C LEU A 167 -21.55 -65.27 16.23
N ALA A 168 -20.92 -66.14 15.43
CA ALA A 168 -21.22 -67.57 15.41
C ALA A 168 -20.82 -68.23 16.74
N ALA A 169 -19.62 -67.93 17.26
CA ALA A 169 -19.12 -68.45 18.54
C ALA A 169 -19.98 -68.00 19.72
N SER A 170 -20.42 -66.74 19.73
CA SER A 170 -21.34 -66.23 20.75
C SER A 170 -22.71 -66.93 20.71
N ARG A 171 -23.26 -67.19 19.51
CA ARG A 171 -24.53 -67.93 19.36
C ARG A 171 -24.42 -69.38 19.81
N GLU A 172 -23.31 -70.04 19.51
CA GLU A 172 -23.04 -71.39 19.99
C GLU A 172 -22.95 -71.42 21.53
N THR A 173 -22.21 -70.47 22.12
CA THR A 173 -22.05 -70.36 23.58
C THR A 173 -23.38 -70.10 24.27
N ASN A 174 -24.20 -69.17 23.76
CA ASN A 174 -25.52 -68.87 24.31
C ASN A 174 -26.46 -70.07 24.20
N SER A 175 -26.44 -70.80 23.08
CA SER A 175 -27.24 -72.02 22.91
C SER A 175 -26.84 -73.14 23.88
N LYS A 176 -25.58 -73.20 24.32
CA LYS A 176 -25.11 -74.14 25.35
C LYS A 176 -25.58 -73.73 26.75
N LEU A 177 -25.62 -72.41 27.04
CA LEU A 177 -26.09 -71.87 28.31
C LEU A 177 -27.60 -72.02 28.52
N GLU A 178 -28.40 -71.93 27.46
CA GLU A 178 -29.87 -72.10 27.53
C GLU A 178 -30.33 -73.57 27.68
N ASN A 179 -29.41 -74.53 27.81
CA ASN A 179 -29.68 -75.96 28.04
C ASN A 179 -30.65 -76.57 26.99
N ASN A 180 -30.53 -76.13 25.74
CA ASN A 180 -31.34 -76.61 24.63
C ASN A 180 -30.82 -77.98 24.18
N ASN A 181 -31.48 -79.05 24.62
CA ASN A 181 -31.05 -80.45 24.50
C ASN A 181 -31.21 -81.07 23.09
N ASN A 182 -31.30 -80.26 22.03
CA ASN A 182 -31.34 -80.77 20.66
C ASN A 182 -29.90 -80.98 20.12
N PRO A 183 -29.41 -82.23 20.01
CA PRO A 183 -28.03 -82.51 19.61
C PRO A 183 -27.75 -82.08 18.17
N GLU A 184 -28.77 -82.13 17.31
CA GLU A 184 -28.67 -81.77 15.90
C GLU A 184 -28.54 -80.25 15.71
N ALA A 185 -29.24 -79.47 16.55
CA ALA A 185 -29.12 -78.01 16.56
C ALA A 185 -27.75 -77.55 17.08
N GLN A 186 -27.22 -78.19 18.12
CA GLN A 186 -25.88 -77.90 18.63
C GLN A 186 -24.80 -78.25 17.61
N LYS A 187 -24.89 -79.43 16.98
CA LYS A 187 -23.96 -79.83 15.92
C LYS A 187 -23.94 -78.83 14.77
N LYS A 188 -25.11 -78.34 14.34
CA LYS A 188 -25.23 -77.33 13.27
C LYS A 188 -24.60 -75.99 13.65
N LEU A 189 -24.70 -75.56 14.91
CA LEU A 189 -24.04 -74.34 15.40
C LEU A 189 -22.51 -74.52 15.43
N GLN A 190 -22.04 -75.69 15.85
CA GLN A 190 -20.62 -76.01 15.88
C GLN A 190 -19.99 -76.10 14.48
N GLU A 191 -20.67 -76.77 13.53
CA GLU A 191 -20.29 -76.78 12.11
C GLU A 191 -20.24 -75.37 11.51
N LYS A 192 -21.14 -74.47 11.94
CA LYS A 192 -21.14 -73.08 11.51
C LYS A 192 -19.94 -72.30 12.05
N VAL A 193 -19.56 -72.52 13.32
CA VAL A 193 -18.36 -71.90 13.92
C VAL A 193 -17.11 -72.37 13.19
N GLU A 194 -16.97 -73.68 12.95
CA GLU A 194 -15.83 -74.25 12.23
C GLU A 194 -15.72 -73.68 10.81
N LYS A 195 -16.84 -73.54 10.10
CA LYS A 195 -16.88 -72.90 8.79
C LYS A 195 -16.44 -71.43 8.84
N CYS A 196 -16.89 -70.67 9.83
CA CYS A 196 -16.46 -69.28 10.02
C CYS A 196 -14.96 -69.18 10.32
N GLN A 197 -14.41 -70.09 11.13
CA GLN A 197 -12.96 -70.16 11.40
C GLN A 197 -12.14 -70.44 10.13
N GLN A 198 -12.59 -71.37 9.28
CA GLN A 198 -11.95 -71.64 7.99
C GLN A 198 -11.98 -70.41 7.07
N GLU A 199 -13.08 -69.66 7.02
CA GLU A 199 -13.14 -68.41 6.25
C GLU A 199 -12.25 -67.30 6.83
N VAL A 200 -12.13 -67.19 8.16
CA VAL A 200 -11.16 -66.27 8.79
C VAL A 200 -9.74 -66.59 8.36
N GLN A 201 -9.33 -67.86 8.41
CA GLN A 201 -7.98 -68.27 8.00
C GLN A 201 -7.73 -68.00 6.50
N LYS A 202 -8.69 -68.34 5.64
CA LYS A 202 -8.61 -68.09 4.20
C LYS A 202 -8.55 -66.61 3.83
N THR A 203 -9.35 -65.77 4.51
CA THR A 203 -9.33 -64.32 4.29
C THR A 203 -8.07 -63.67 4.87
N LYS A 204 -7.53 -64.21 5.97
CA LYS A 204 -6.24 -63.81 6.54
C LYS A 204 -5.09 -64.06 5.56
N GLU A 205 -4.96 -65.27 5.02
CA GLU A 205 -3.91 -65.61 4.03
C GLU A 205 -3.98 -64.71 2.78
N ARG A 206 -5.19 -64.38 2.32
CA ARG A 206 -5.38 -63.44 1.21
C ARG A 206 -4.97 -62.00 1.56
N TYR A 207 -5.20 -61.57 2.79
CA TYR A 207 -4.80 -60.25 3.27
C TYR A 207 -3.28 -60.16 3.48
N GLU A 208 -2.67 -61.19 4.08
CA GLU A 208 -1.20 -61.27 4.23
C GLU A 208 -0.51 -61.31 2.87
N LYS A 209 -1.02 -62.10 1.91
CA LYS A 209 -0.48 -62.13 0.55
C LYS A 209 -0.60 -60.76 -0.16
N SER A 210 -1.71 -60.05 0.02
CA SER A 210 -1.87 -58.74 -0.61
C SER A 210 -0.92 -57.69 -0.02
N LEU A 211 -0.64 -57.76 1.29
CA LEU A 211 0.38 -56.96 1.98
C LEU A 211 1.79 -57.27 1.46
N GLU A 212 2.17 -58.55 1.37
CA GLU A 212 3.50 -58.93 0.85
C GLU A 212 3.73 -58.44 -0.59
N GLU A 213 2.70 -58.49 -1.43
CA GLU A 213 2.75 -57.98 -2.80
C GLU A 213 2.84 -56.44 -2.84
N LEU A 214 2.24 -55.72 -1.87
CA LEU A 214 2.40 -54.27 -1.71
C LEU A 214 3.81 -53.91 -1.25
N ASP A 215 4.35 -54.62 -0.27
CA ASP A 215 5.70 -54.40 0.25
C ASP A 215 6.76 -54.59 -0.85
N LYS A 216 6.59 -55.59 -1.71
CA LYS A 216 7.46 -55.82 -2.88
C LYS A 216 7.43 -54.67 -3.90
N LEU A 217 6.31 -53.95 -4.01
CA LEU A 217 6.18 -52.80 -4.92
C LEU A 217 6.69 -51.50 -4.31
N THR A 218 6.81 -51.42 -2.98
CA THR A 218 7.10 -50.19 -2.25
C THR A 218 8.47 -49.57 -2.61
N PRO A 219 9.58 -50.34 -2.75
CA PRO A 219 10.86 -49.76 -3.17
C PRO A 219 10.81 -49.05 -4.53
N GLN A 220 10.20 -49.68 -5.54
CA GLN A 220 10.06 -49.08 -6.87
C GLN A 220 9.10 -47.88 -6.86
N TYR A 221 8.07 -47.91 -6.02
CA TYR A 221 7.19 -46.76 -5.80
C TYR A 221 7.97 -45.57 -5.25
N MET A 222 8.78 -45.79 -4.20
CA MET A 222 9.59 -44.74 -3.59
C MET A 222 10.59 -44.15 -4.58
N GLU A 223 11.34 -45.00 -5.29
CA GLU A 223 12.31 -44.56 -6.31
C GLU A 223 11.66 -43.70 -7.40
N ASN A 224 10.52 -44.14 -7.94
CA ASN A 224 9.82 -43.40 -8.99
C ASN A 224 9.27 -42.06 -8.48
N MET A 225 8.75 -42.01 -7.26
CA MET A 225 8.25 -40.77 -6.65
C MET A 225 9.38 -39.79 -6.35
N GLU A 226 10.51 -40.28 -5.82
CA GLU A 226 11.71 -39.48 -5.55
C GLU A 226 12.31 -38.92 -6.85
N GLN A 227 12.35 -39.71 -7.92
CA GLN A 227 12.83 -39.23 -9.22
C GLN A 227 12.01 -38.04 -9.74
N VAL A 228 10.68 -38.13 -9.67
CA VAL A 228 9.79 -37.02 -10.07
C VAL A 228 9.95 -35.84 -9.11
N PHE A 229 10.03 -36.09 -7.80
CA PHE A 229 10.21 -35.06 -6.79
C PHE A 229 11.51 -34.26 -7.00
N GLU A 230 12.63 -34.95 -7.25
CA GLU A 230 13.93 -34.32 -7.45
C GLU A 230 13.96 -33.47 -8.73
N GLN A 231 13.28 -33.90 -9.79
CA GLN A 231 13.10 -33.07 -10.99
C GLN A 231 12.45 -31.71 -10.64
N TRP A 232 11.42 -31.72 -9.78
CA TRP A 232 10.72 -30.50 -9.37
C TRP A 232 11.42 -29.71 -8.27
N GLN A 233 12.32 -30.34 -7.51
CA GLN A 233 13.28 -29.64 -6.65
C GLN A 233 14.29 -28.86 -7.50
N GLN A 234 14.81 -29.43 -8.58
CA GLN A 234 15.72 -28.73 -9.49
C GLN A 234 15.04 -27.57 -10.23
N PHE A 235 13.77 -27.73 -10.59
CA PHE A 235 12.98 -26.63 -11.16
C PHE A 235 12.84 -25.47 -10.16
N GLU A 236 12.55 -25.78 -8.89
CA GLU A 236 12.46 -24.80 -7.80
C GLU A 236 13.81 -24.13 -7.47
N ASP A 237 14.91 -24.88 -7.47
CA ASP A 237 16.27 -24.34 -7.26
C ASP A 237 16.62 -23.25 -8.29
N LYS A 238 16.24 -23.45 -9.56
CA LYS A 238 16.41 -22.42 -10.61
C LYS A 238 15.69 -21.13 -10.26
N ARG A 239 14.44 -21.20 -9.79
CA ARG A 239 13.66 -20.03 -9.39
C ARG A 239 14.31 -19.33 -8.19
N ILE A 240 14.68 -20.07 -7.15
CA ILE A 240 15.28 -19.52 -5.93
C ILE A 240 16.59 -18.78 -6.25
N ARG A 241 17.46 -19.39 -7.05
CA ARG A 241 18.72 -18.75 -7.47
C ARG A 241 18.49 -17.52 -8.32
N PHE A 242 17.55 -17.59 -9.27
CA PHE A 242 17.17 -16.46 -10.10
C PHE A 242 16.64 -15.30 -9.26
N PHE A 243 15.74 -15.56 -8.31
CA PHE A 243 15.22 -14.53 -7.40
C PHE A 243 16.34 -13.90 -6.57
N ARG A 244 17.28 -14.70 -6.06
CA ARG A 244 18.44 -14.19 -5.32
C ARG A 244 19.30 -13.27 -6.18
N GLU A 245 19.59 -13.66 -7.41
CA GLU A 245 20.37 -12.85 -8.36
C GLU A 245 19.66 -11.53 -8.66
N LEU A 246 18.39 -11.60 -9.05
CA LEU A 246 17.57 -10.43 -9.37
C LEU A 246 17.47 -9.46 -8.19
N LEU A 247 17.25 -9.95 -6.97
CA LEU A 247 17.15 -9.09 -5.78
C LEU A 247 18.47 -8.38 -5.45
N LEU A 248 19.61 -8.98 -5.78
CA LEU A 248 20.92 -8.34 -5.63
C LEU A 248 21.13 -7.25 -6.69
N GLU A 249 20.64 -7.45 -7.91
CA GLU A 249 20.66 -6.42 -8.98
C GLU A 249 19.74 -5.24 -8.63
N VAL A 250 18.51 -5.52 -8.19
CA VAL A 250 17.58 -4.51 -7.68
C VAL A 250 18.23 -3.69 -6.55
N LYS A 251 18.92 -4.36 -5.60
CA LYS A 251 19.66 -3.66 -4.54
C LYS A 251 20.73 -2.72 -5.12
N GLN A 252 21.43 -3.11 -6.19
CA GLN A 252 22.43 -2.25 -6.82
C GLN A 252 21.80 -1.05 -7.50
N HIS A 253 20.70 -1.24 -8.23
CA HIS A 253 19.98 -0.15 -8.90
C HIS A 253 19.39 0.87 -7.92
N LEU A 254 18.98 0.43 -6.73
CA LEU A 254 18.45 1.31 -5.68
C LEU A 254 19.53 2.08 -4.90
N ASP A 255 20.79 1.63 -4.93
CA ASP A 255 21.84 2.12 -4.04
C ASP A 255 22.59 3.33 -4.60
N LEU A 256 21.99 4.51 -4.44
CA LEU A 256 22.59 5.80 -4.83
C LEU A 256 23.85 6.15 -4.03
N SER A 257 24.12 5.52 -2.88
CA SER A 257 25.29 5.84 -2.06
C SER A 257 26.62 5.50 -2.75
N THR A 258 26.57 4.52 -3.66
CA THR A 258 27.71 4.10 -4.47
C THR A 258 27.85 4.89 -5.78
N ASN A 259 26.88 5.75 -6.10
CA ASN A 259 26.86 6.52 -7.34
C ASN A 259 27.64 7.84 -7.15
N HIS A 260 28.77 7.98 -7.83
CA HIS A 260 29.59 9.20 -7.78
C HIS A 260 28.82 10.47 -8.18
N ARG A 261 27.88 10.37 -9.14
CA ARG A 261 27.06 11.51 -9.55
C ARG A 261 26.20 12.05 -8.42
N PHE A 262 25.76 11.19 -7.50
CA PHE A 262 25.01 11.61 -6.33
C PHE A 262 25.88 12.46 -5.39
N GLN A 263 27.14 12.07 -5.18
CA GLN A 263 28.09 12.85 -4.38
C GLN A 263 28.44 14.18 -5.06
N ASP A 264 28.68 14.15 -6.37
CA ASP A 264 29.04 15.33 -7.17
C ASP A 264 27.95 16.42 -7.14
N VAL A 265 26.68 16.03 -7.02
CA VAL A 265 25.55 16.96 -6.86
C VAL A 265 25.76 17.85 -5.64
N TYR A 266 26.05 17.25 -4.48
CA TYR A 266 26.19 17.98 -3.22
C TYR A 266 27.51 18.75 -3.14
N ASN A 267 28.60 18.22 -3.71
CA ASN A 267 29.86 18.95 -3.83
C ASN A 267 29.67 20.23 -4.67
N THR A 268 28.99 20.13 -5.81
CA THR A 268 28.71 21.28 -6.69
C THR A 268 27.81 22.31 -5.99
N LEU A 269 26.83 21.85 -5.21
CA LEU A 269 25.97 22.71 -4.41
C LEU A 269 26.79 23.49 -3.37
N GLU A 270 27.65 22.80 -2.62
CA GLU A 270 28.53 23.40 -1.61
C GLU A 270 29.48 24.43 -2.23
N ASP A 271 30.12 24.10 -3.35
CA ASP A 271 31.00 25.01 -4.09
C ASP A 271 30.26 26.28 -4.54
N THR A 272 29.04 26.13 -5.04
CA THR A 272 28.24 27.27 -5.53
C THR A 272 27.80 28.18 -4.38
N ILE A 273 27.40 27.60 -3.25
CA ILE A 273 27.02 28.36 -2.04
C ILE A 273 28.24 29.07 -1.46
N SER A 274 29.38 28.38 -1.37
CA SER A 274 30.63 28.93 -0.83
C SER A 274 31.20 30.05 -1.70
N GLY A 275 30.86 30.06 -2.99
CA GLY A 275 31.19 31.14 -3.93
C GLY A 275 30.37 32.42 -3.77
N THR A 276 29.51 32.53 -2.75
CA THR A 276 28.77 33.76 -2.46
C THR A 276 29.71 34.86 -1.96
N ASP A 277 29.67 36.04 -2.58
CA ASP A 277 30.49 37.19 -2.22
C ASP A 277 29.60 38.42 -1.95
N ALA A 278 29.47 38.75 -0.66
CA ALA A 278 28.69 39.89 -0.22
C ALA A 278 29.32 41.23 -0.63
N GLU A 279 30.66 41.33 -0.71
CA GLU A 279 31.33 42.56 -1.11
C GLU A 279 31.10 42.83 -2.60
N GLU A 280 31.17 41.79 -3.44
CA GLU A 280 30.84 41.87 -4.86
C GLU A 280 29.39 42.38 -5.07
N ASP A 281 28.42 41.76 -4.39
CA ASP A 281 27.00 42.12 -4.52
C ASP A 281 26.72 43.55 -4.05
N LEU A 282 27.27 43.95 -2.91
CA LEU A 282 27.13 45.32 -2.37
C LEU A 282 27.80 46.36 -3.28
N LYS A 283 28.96 46.04 -3.85
CA LYS A 283 29.68 46.91 -4.79
C LYS A 283 28.90 47.10 -6.08
N TRP A 284 28.31 46.02 -6.61
CA TRP A 284 27.41 46.08 -7.76
C TRP A 284 26.23 47.02 -7.47
N PHE A 285 25.53 46.83 -6.35
CA PHE A 285 24.38 47.67 -5.99
C PHE A 285 24.76 49.15 -5.82
N ARG A 286 25.88 49.43 -5.14
CA ARG A 286 26.38 50.81 -4.97
C ARG A 286 26.64 51.50 -6.31
N SER A 287 27.16 50.76 -7.29
CA SER A 287 27.54 51.28 -8.61
C SER A 287 26.34 51.48 -9.52
N ASN A 288 25.34 50.60 -9.44
CA ASN A 288 24.20 50.58 -10.36
C ASN A 288 22.94 51.28 -9.82
N HIS A 289 22.79 51.37 -8.49
CA HIS A 289 21.59 51.90 -7.82
C HIS A 289 21.91 52.86 -6.66
N GLY A 290 23.19 53.15 -6.41
CA GLY A 290 23.65 53.93 -5.26
C GLY A 290 24.56 55.10 -5.62
N PRO A 291 25.35 55.60 -4.65
CA PRO A 291 26.23 56.75 -4.84
C PRO A 291 27.32 56.60 -5.91
N GLY A 292 27.54 55.39 -6.44
CA GLY A 292 28.48 55.16 -7.54
C GLY A 292 27.93 55.49 -8.92
N MET A 293 26.61 55.76 -9.04
CA MET A 293 26.02 56.16 -10.32
C MET A 293 26.52 57.54 -10.76
N PRO A 294 26.74 57.77 -12.06
CA PRO A 294 27.12 59.09 -12.56
C PRO A 294 25.99 60.09 -12.35
N MET A 295 26.35 61.30 -11.91
CA MET A 295 25.41 62.42 -11.75
C MET A 295 25.90 63.62 -12.54
N ASN A 296 25.02 64.14 -13.39
CA ASN A 296 25.22 65.42 -14.07
C ASN A 296 24.78 66.53 -13.13
N TRP A 297 25.67 66.95 -12.22
CA TRP A 297 25.41 68.04 -11.30
C TRP A 297 25.10 69.34 -12.07
N PRO A 298 24.18 70.19 -11.57
CA PRO A 298 23.85 71.44 -12.24
C PRO A 298 25.10 72.29 -12.52
N GLN A 299 25.29 72.65 -13.80
CA GLN A 299 26.34 73.56 -14.25
C GLN A 299 25.72 74.79 -14.91
N PHE A 300 26.48 75.88 -15.02
CA PHE A 300 26.02 77.09 -15.69
C PHE A 300 25.79 76.83 -17.18
N GLU A 301 24.56 77.07 -17.66
CA GLU A 301 24.19 76.95 -19.07
C GLU A 301 24.24 78.33 -19.74
N ASN A 302 25.14 78.50 -20.72
CA ASN A 302 25.27 79.76 -21.45
C ASN A 302 24.33 79.79 -22.66
N LEU A 303 23.32 80.65 -22.62
CA LEU A 303 22.47 80.97 -23.78
C LEU A 303 23.23 81.91 -24.72
N ASP A 304 24.07 81.34 -25.58
CA ASP A 304 24.73 82.09 -26.65
C ASP A 304 23.71 82.47 -27.74
N TRP A 305 23.43 83.77 -27.86
CA TRP A 305 22.52 84.34 -28.85
C TRP A 305 23.16 84.58 -30.23
N SER A 306 24.42 84.19 -30.46
CA SER A 306 25.18 84.59 -31.66
C SER A 306 24.99 83.71 -32.92
N HIS A 307 24.16 82.65 -32.89
CA HIS A 307 23.92 81.78 -34.06
C HIS A 307 22.42 81.53 -34.35
N PRO A 308 21.82 82.17 -35.38
CA PRO A 308 20.44 81.92 -35.76
C PRO A 308 20.32 80.82 -36.84
N ARG A 309 20.45 79.54 -36.46
CA ARG A 309 19.97 78.34 -37.21
C ARG A 309 19.78 77.20 -36.19
N SER A 310 18.62 76.63 -35.92
CA SER A 310 17.37 76.51 -36.66
C SER A 310 16.19 76.34 -35.69
N PHE A 311 15.24 77.28 -35.70
CA PHE A 311 13.88 77.09 -35.21
C PHE A 311 13.14 76.10 -36.13
N LYS A 312 13.59 74.85 -36.19
CA LYS A 312 12.76 73.75 -36.67
C LYS A 312 12.10 73.20 -35.42
N ARG A 313 10.80 73.52 -35.23
CA ARG A 313 9.92 73.09 -34.13
C ARG A 313 10.61 72.08 -33.20
N ARG A 314 11.23 72.57 -32.13
CA ARG A 314 11.44 71.73 -30.96
C ARG A 314 10.02 71.49 -30.45
N SER A 315 9.49 70.32 -30.79
CA SER A 315 8.16 69.89 -30.37
C SER A 315 8.08 70.04 -28.86
N ILE A 316 6.92 70.47 -28.37
CA ILE A 316 6.56 70.65 -26.95
C ILE A 316 6.71 69.37 -26.10
N VAL A 317 7.23 68.29 -26.69
CA VAL A 317 7.49 66.98 -26.10
C VAL A 317 8.87 66.92 -25.42
N ASP A 318 9.85 67.73 -25.83
CA ASP A 318 11.20 67.69 -25.24
C ASP A 318 11.28 68.36 -23.85
N TRP A 319 10.41 69.33 -23.56
CA TRP A 319 10.30 69.92 -22.21
C TRP A 319 9.56 69.01 -21.21
N SER A 320 8.83 68.00 -21.68
CA SER A 320 8.09 67.07 -20.80
C SER A 320 8.88 65.84 -20.36
N ILE A 321 10.05 65.58 -20.96
CA ILE A 321 10.87 64.42 -20.61
C ILE A 321 11.69 64.67 -19.33
N ASP A 322 12.13 65.89 -19.07
CA ASP A 322 12.93 66.20 -17.88
C ASP A 322 12.12 66.53 -16.62
N LEU A 323 10.87 66.99 -16.75
CA LEU A 323 10.02 67.26 -15.58
C LEU A 323 9.30 66.00 -15.04
N ASN A 324 9.17 64.95 -15.86
CA ASN A 324 8.54 63.69 -15.44
C ASN A 324 9.49 62.72 -14.73
N ARG A 325 10.79 63.04 -14.64
CA ARG A 325 11.78 62.18 -13.97
C ARG A 325 11.92 62.42 -12.46
N THR A 326 11.33 63.48 -11.91
CA THR A 326 11.47 63.83 -10.49
C THR A 326 10.22 63.64 -9.63
N LEU A 327 9.07 63.22 -10.17
CA LEU A 327 7.87 62.98 -9.34
C LEU A 327 7.03 61.81 -9.84
N SER A 328 7.54 60.57 -9.76
CA SER A 328 6.65 59.40 -9.78
C SER A 328 6.20 59.09 -8.36
N ARG A 329 5.29 59.94 -7.84
CA ARG A 329 4.51 59.62 -6.64
C ARG A 329 3.47 58.59 -7.04
N ARG A 330 3.62 57.41 -6.44
CA ARG A 330 2.67 56.31 -6.40
C ARG A 330 1.23 56.80 -6.15
N GLU A 331 0.31 56.62 -7.10
CA GLU A 331 -1.12 56.65 -6.80
C GLU A 331 -1.89 55.48 -7.44
N LYS A 332 -2.69 54.86 -6.57
CA LYS A 332 -3.57 53.70 -6.79
C LYS A 332 -4.81 54.14 -7.55
N LYS A 333 -5.31 53.28 -8.46
CA LYS A 333 -6.70 53.34 -8.96
C LYS A 333 -7.67 52.90 -7.85
N LYS A 334 -8.75 53.65 -7.65
CA LYS A 334 -10.01 53.26 -6.99
C LYS A 334 -11.20 53.79 -7.81
N PRO A 335 -12.37 53.13 -7.81
CA PRO A 335 -13.65 53.80 -8.01
C PRO A 335 -14.48 53.80 -6.71
N SER A 336 -14.91 55.01 -6.29
CA SER A 336 -16.31 55.49 -6.11
C SER A 336 -17.03 54.96 -4.87
N ASP A 337 -17.69 55.72 -3.98
CA ASP A 337 -18.18 57.10 -4.04
C ASP A 337 -18.32 57.71 -2.62
N GLY A 338 -18.13 59.04 -2.57
CA GLY A 338 -18.93 60.02 -1.81
C GLY A 338 -18.84 60.10 -0.28
N VAL A 339 -18.11 61.10 0.26
CA VAL A 339 -18.59 62.03 1.31
C VAL A 339 -17.82 63.36 1.22
N THR A 340 -18.55 64.47 1.39
CA THR A 340 -18.14 65.88 1.34
C THR A 340 -17.43 66.40 2.60
N LEU A 341 -16.58 67.41 2.38
CA LEU A 341 -15.67 68.13 3.27
C LEU A 341 -16.33 69.03 4.35
N THR A 342 -15.61 69.17 5.47
CA THR A 342 -15.16 70.41 6.19
C THR A 342 -15.06 70.08 7.70
N GLY A 343 -14.10 70.48 8.54
CA GLY A 343 -12.86 71.25 8.47
C GLY A 343 -12.44 71.59 9.93
N ILE A 344 -11.20 71.25 10.34
CA ILE A 344 -10.23 71.97 11.23
C ILE A 344 -10.84 72.78 12.42
N SER A 345 -10.54 72.63 13.73
CA SER A 345 -9.26 72.54 14.48
C SER A 345 -9.50 72.41 16.02
N GLN A 346 -8.48 71.88 16.73
CA GLN A 346 -7.97 72.22 18.08
C GLN A 346 -8.73 71.93 19.41
N THR A 347 -8.01 71.16 20.26
CA THR A 347 -7.72 71.27 21.72
C THR A 347 -8.82 71.22 22.80
N GLY A 348 -8.62 70.32 23.77
CA GLY A 348 -8.73 70.66 25.21
C GLY A 348 -9.86 70.03 26.05
N SER A 349 -9.44 69.13 26.96
CA SER A 349 -9.92 68.87 28.34
C SER A 349 -11.35 68.39 28.67
N ASP A 350 -11.36 67.42 29.60
CA ASP A 350 -12.34 67.08 30.66
C ASP A 350 -13.52 66.13 30.39
N GLN A 351 -13.52 65.05 31.19
CA GLN A 351 -14.65 64.20 31.59
C GLN A 351 -15.70 64.98 32.43
N PRO A 352 -16.82 64.39 32.92
CA PRO A 352 -17.54 63.14 32.59
C PRO A 352 -19.05 63.40 32.36
N VAL A 353 -19.87 62.33 32.23
CA VAL A 353 -21.20 62.11 32.89
C VAL A 353 -22.14 61.25 32.01
N GLN A 354 -22.38 60.02 32.48
CA GLN A 354 -23.56 59.16 32.23
C GLN A 354 -24.82 59.76 32.93
N PRO A 355 -26.11 59.37 32.71
CA PRO A 355 -26.52 57.96 32.57
C PRO A 355 -27.86 57.62 31.86
N ALA A 356 -28.08 56.30 31.79
CA ALA A 356 -29.38 55.60 31.90
C ALA A 356 -30.30 55.62 30.65
N LYS A 357 -31.06 54.57 30.30
CA LYS A 357 -31.76 53.54 31.09
C LYS A 357 -32.08 52.29 30.25
N THR A 358 -31.96 51.11 30.90
CA THR A 358 -32.94 50.00 31.09
C THR A 358 -33.76 49.50 29.87
N SER A 359 -34.08 48.22 29.68
CA SER A 359 -34.49 47.14 30.61
C SER A 359 -34.58 45.82 29.81
N SER A 360 -33.97 44.71 30.26
CA SER A 360 -34.60 43.53 30.93
C SER A 360 -35.48 42.66 30.01
N SER A 361 -35.50 41.32 30.09
CA SER A 361 -35.53 40.48 31.29
C SER A 361 -35.07 39.04 31.03
N ALA A 362 -34.59 38.44 32.11
CA ALA A 362 -34.18 37.04 32.29
C ALA A 362 -35.36 36.11 32.62
N SER A 363 -35.07 34.80 32.64
CA SER A 363 -35.59 33.91 33.69
C SER A 363 -34.60 32.78 33.99
N SER A 364 -34.43 32.55 35.29
CA SER A 364 -33.59 31.55 35.95
C SER A 364 -34.49 30.53 36.64
N MET A 365 -34.01 29.32 36.90
CA MET A 365 -34.39 28.56 38.10
C MET A 365 -33.38 27.44 38.38
N GLU A 366 -32.97 27.36 39.65
CA GLU A 366 -32.04 26.40 40.26
C GLU A 366 -32.78 25.20 40.88
N LYS A 367 -32.07 24.07 41.06
CA LYS A 367 -32.04 23.24 42.28
C LYS A 367 -30.95 22.14 42.19
N THR A 368 -30.16 22.00 43.25
CA THR A 368 -29.18 20.93 43.58
C THR A 368 -29.82 19.88 44.52
N PRO A 369 -29.13 18.88 45.14
CA PRO A 369 -27.76 18.34 44.98
C PRO A 369 -27.69 16.78 44.92
N ASP A 370 -26.55 16.16 44.54
CA ASP A 370 -25.80 15.16 45.36
C ASP A 370 -24.49 14.72 44.66
N TRP A 371 -23.48 14.38 45.45
CA TRP A 371 -22.06 14.20 45.10
C TRP A 371 -21.64 12.71 45.08
N SER A 372 -20.82 12.29 44.11
CA SER A 372 -19.69 11.35 44.33
C SER A 372 -18.67 11.43 43.16
N ASP A 373 -17.39 11.42 43.52
CA ASP A 373 -16.13 11.57 42.73
C ASP A 373 -15.92 10.46 41.66
N GLU A 374 -15.06 10.53 40.64
CA GLU A 374 -13.67 11.02 40.54
C GLU A 374 -13.27 11.50 39.11
N ASP A 375 -12.47 12.57 39.09
CA ASP A 375 -11.25 12.87 38.32
C ASP A 375 -11.19 12.72 36.77
N THR A 376 -11.24 13.86 36.06
CA THR A 376 -10.08 14.47 35.36
C THR A 376 -10.54 15.59 34.42
N GLY A 377 -10.02 16.81 34.57
CA GLY A 377 -10.05 17.81 33.49
C GLY A 377 -10.23 19.27 33.89
N GLY A 378 -9.12 20.02 33.85
CA GLY A 378 -9.06 21.29 33.13
C GLY A 378 -9.11 22.60 33.93
N ASN A 379 -8.10 23.45 33.71
CA ASN A 379 -8.28 24.89 33.53
C ASN A 379 -7.00 25.50 32.87
N PRO A 380 -6.98 26.75 32.40
CA PRO A 380 -7.70 27.32 31.25
C PRO A 380 -6.77 28.20 30.39
N PHE A 381 -6.67 27.98 29.08
CA PHE A 381 -6.38 29.08 28.15
C PHE A 381 -6.74 28.69 26.72
N SER A 382 -7.97 28.97 26.32
CA SER A 382 -8.31 29.15 24.91
C SER A 382 -7.96 30.58 24.53
N ALA A 383 -7.09 30.77 23.54
CA ALA A 383 -7.31 31.70 22.44
C ALA A 383 -6.15 31.72 21.43
N ASN A 384 -6.47 31.28 20.21
CA ASN A 384 -6.02 31.76 18.91
C ASN A 384 -4.68 31.30 18.33
N GLY A 385 -4.81 30.57 17.21
CA GLY A 385 -4.12 30.89 15.95
C GLY A 385 -2.80 30.18 15.70
N ASP A 386 -2.86 28.97 15.14
CA ASP A 386 -2.31 28.66 13.80
C ASP A 386 -2.15 27.14 13.65
N GLY A 387 -2.94 26.58 12.74
CA GLY A 387 -2.94 25.17 12.39
C GLY A 387 -1.67 24.78 11.64
N ASN A 388 -1.07 23.68 12.08
CA ASN A 388 0.03 22.97 11.44
C ASN A 388 -0.43 22.39 10.07
N PRO A 389 0.34 22.51 8.98
CA PRO A 389 -0.14 22.23 7.61
C PRO A 389 0.23 20.82 7.13
N PHE A 390 -0.28 19.77 7.78
CA PHE A 390 -0.12 18.40 7.29
C PHE A 390 -1.30 17.52 7.74
N GLU A 391 -2.44 17.68 7.07
CA GLU A 391 -3.40 16.59 6.93
C GLU A 391 -3.85 16.53 5.46
N ASP A 392 -3.56 15.39 4.84
CA ASP A 392 -3.80 15.06 3.45
C ASP A 392 -5.30 14.94 3.14
N GLU A 393 -5.78 15.70 2.16
CA GLU A 393 -6.93 15.33 1.34
C GLU A 393 -6.44 14.75 0.01
N PRO A 394 -6.83 13.51 -0.37
CA PRO A 394 -6.85 13.15 -1.77
C PRO A 394 -8.13 13.72 -2.39
N THR A 395 -7.94 14.69 -3.29
CA THR A 395 -8.94 15.22 -4.20
C THR A 395 -9.57 14.10 -5.04
N SER A 396 -10.66 13.55 -4.55
CA SER A 396 -11.68 12.82 -5.33
C SER A 396 -12.98 13.62 -5.18
N PRO A 397 -13.85 13.71 -6.21
CA PRO A 397 -15.13 14.37 -6.04
C PRO A 397 -15.89 13.66 -4.91
N VAL A 398 -16.09 14.34 -3.79
CA VAL A 398 -16.81 13.78 -2.64
C VAL A 398 -18.24 13.54 -3.08
N ILE A 399 -18.55 12.29 -3.41
CA ILE A 399 -19.92 11.83 -3.59
C ILE A 399 -20.55 11.90 -2.19
N SER A 400 -21.20 13.01 -1.88
CA SER A 400 -21.97 13.20 -0.65
C SER A 400 -23.43 12.85 -0.92
N VAL A 401 -23.74 11.56 -0.87
CA VAL A 401 -25.09 11.05 -1.09
C VAL A 401 -25.70 10.67 0.26
N PRO A 402 -26.89 11.20 0.62
CA PRO A 402 -27.59 10.74 1.80
C PRO A 402 -28.07 9.30 1.58
N VAL A 403 -27.82 8.43 2.56
CA VAL A 403 -28.20 7.02 2.53
C VAL A 403 -29.00 6.67 3.77
N LYS A 404 -29.87 5.67 3.65
CA LYS A 404 -30.71 5.14 4.73
C LYS A 404 -30.35 3.69 5.00
N ALA A 405 -30.13 3.34 6.27
CA ALA A 405 -29.89 1.97 6.70
C ALA A 405 -31.14 1.09 6.50
N LEU A 406 -30.97 -0.02 5.79
CA LEU A 406 -31.99 -1.05 5.58
C LEU A 406 -32.03 -2.07 6.72
N TYR A 407 -30.89 -2.29 7.37
CA TYR A 407 -30.70 -3.27 8.45
C TYR A 407 -29.87 -2.68 9.59
N ASP A 408 -30.00 -3.26 10.78
CA ASP A 408 -29.11 -2.97 11.90
C ASP A 408 -27.70 -3.49 11.58
N TYR A 409 -26.68 -2.69 11.88
CA TYR A 409 -25.28 -3.06 11.72
C TYR A 409 -24.48 -2.65 12.97
N GLU A 410 -23.70 -3.59 13.50
CA GLU A 410 -22.81 -3.37 14.64
C GLU A 410 -21.38 -3.61 14.15
N GLY A 411 -20.58 -2.54 14.14
CA GLY A 411 -19.20 -2.56 13.68
C GLY A 411 -18.36 -3.51 14.52
N GLN A 412 -17.59 -4.38 13.86
CA GLN A 412 -16.73 -5.36 14.53
C GLN A 412 -15.34 -4.81 14.83
N GLU A 413 -14.86 -3.89 13.99
CA GLU A 413 -13.56 -3.23 14.11
C GLU A 413 -13.70 -1.74 14.45
N GLN A 414 -12.62 -1.10 14.91
CA GLN A 414 -12.64 0.30 15.40
C GLN A 414 -12.90 1.33 14.30
N ASP A 415 -12.67 0.96 13.04
CA ASP A 415 -12.87 1.77 11.86
C ASP A 415 -14.24 1.55 11.20
N GLU A 416 -15.09 0.67 11.77
CA GLU A 416 -16.46 0.41 11.29
C GLU A 416 -17.51 1.28 12.01
N LEU A 417 -18.57 1.63 11.30
CA LEU A 417 -19.73 2.33 11.88
C LEU A 417 -20.73 1.34 12.48
N SER A 418 -21.42 1.77 13.54
CA SER A 418 -22.59 1.07 14.08
C SER A 418 -23.83 1.94 13.89
N PHE A 419 -24.90 1.36 13.33
CA PHE A 419 -26.16 2.07 13.05
C PHE A 419 -27.36 1.13 13.08
N LYS A 420 -28.56 1.68 13.22
CA LYS A 420 -29.83 0.92 13.21
C LYS A 420 -30.59 1.10 11.90
N ALA A 421 -31.41 0.11 11.57
CA ALA A 421 -32.33 0.16 10.45
C ALA A 421 -33.21 1.42 10.55
N GLY A 422 -33.22 2.21 9.49
CA GLY A 422 -33.91 3.49 9.41
C GLY A 422 -33.03 4.72 9.70
N ASP A 423 -31.81 4.55 10.20
CA ASP A 423 -30.87 5.66 10.39
C ASP A 423 -30.43 6.24 9.05
N GLU A 424 -30.24 7.56 9.02
CA GLU A 424 -29.82 8.30 7.82
C GLU A 424 -28.44 8.92 8.06
N PHE A 425 -27.55 8.72 7.10
CA PHE A 425 -26.17 9.22 7.18
C PHE A 425 -25.61 9.52 5.79
N THR A 426 -24.42 10.10 5.72
CA THR A 426 -23.82 10.53 4.44
C THR A 426 -22.79 9.51 3.97
N LYS A 427 -22.96 8.98 2.76
CA LYS A 427 -21.91 8.22 2.06
C LYS A 427 -20.80 9.19 1.64
N ILE A 428 -19.55 8.80 1.85
CA ILE A 428 -18.33 9.60 1.59
C ILE A 428 -17.34 8.70 0.84
N GLY A 429 -17.60 8.47 -0.45
CA GLY A 429 -16.72 7.66 -1.31
C GLY A 429 -17.46 6.56 -2.05
N GLU A 430 -16.76 5.94 -2.99
CA GLU A 430 -17.25 4.78 -3.74
C GLU A 430 -17.06 3.49 -2.93
N GLU A 431 -17.75 2.44 -3.38
CA GLU A 431 -17.57 1.08 -2.86
C GLU A 431 -16.18 0.57 -3.25
N ASP A 432 -15.47 -0.06 -2.31
CA ASP A 432 -14.18 -0.70 -2.58
C ASP A 432 -14.33 -2.12 -3.17
N ASP A 433 -13.21 -2.74 -3.53
CA ASP A 433 -13.19 -4.10 -4.12
C ASP A 433 -13.71 -5.21 -3.17
N GLN A 434 -13.95 -4.89 -1.89
CA GLN A 434 -14.44 -5.81 -0.85
C GLN A 434 -15.90 -5.55 -0.48
N GLY A 435 -16.56 -4.58 -1.11
CA GLY A 435 -17.97 -4.24 -0.88
C GLY A 435 -18.23 -3.26 0.26
N TRP A 436 -17.21 -2.53 0.70
CA TRP A 436 -17.31 -1.55 1.79
C TRP A 436 -17.39 -0.12 1.27
N CYS A 437 -18.15 0.72 1.96
CA CYS A 437 -18.26 2.15 1.72
C CYS A 437 -17.86 2.90 3.00
N LYS A 438 -17.33 4.13 2.83
CA LYS A 438 -17.08 5.03 3.97
C LYS A 438 -18.27 5.95 4.17
N GLY A 439 -18.71 6.12 5.42
CA GLY A 439 -19.87 6.94 5.79
C GLY A 439 -19.56 7.93 6.91
N ARG A 440 -20.47 8.89 7.12
CA ARG A 440 -20.47 9.82 8.25
C ARG A 440 -21.84 9.95 8.88
N LEU A 441 -21.94 9.59 10.16
CA LEU A 441 -23.15 9.72 10.98
C LEU A 441 -23.44 11.19 11.36
N LYS A 442 -24.65 11.45 11.87
CA LYS A 442 -25.10 12.80 12.27
C LYS A 442 -24.31 13.40 13.44
N ASP A 443 -23.70 12.56 14.27
CA ASP A 443 -22.82 12.96 15.38
C ASP A 443 -21.38 13.28 14.93
N GLY A 444 -21.08 13.10 13.63
CA GLY A 444 -19.77 13.37 13.05
C GLY A 444 -18.84 12.15 13.01
N GLN A 445 -19.24 11.01 13.56
CA GLN A 445 -18.44 9.78 13.49
C GLN A 445 -18.32 9.29 12.05
N MET A 446 -17.10 8.94 11.64
CA MET A 446 -16.79 8.39 10.32
C MET A 446 -16.24 6.99 10.44
N GLY A 447 -16.60 6.13 9.50
CA GLY A 447 -16.11 4.76 9.45
C GLY A 447 -16.64 4.00 8.24
N LEU A 448 -16.28 2.73 8.14
CA LEU A 448 -16.66 1.81 7.08
C LEU A 448 -17.98 1.11 7.40
N TYR A 449 -18.74 0.80 6.35
CA TYR A 449 -19.95 -0.01 6.44
C TYR A 449 -20.15 -0.84 5.15
N PRO A 450 -20.85 -1.97 5.21
CA PRO A 450 -21.14 -2.77 4.02
C PRO A 450 -22.12 -2.05 3.08
N ALA A 451 -21.78 -1.89 1.81
CA ALA A 451 -22.57 -1.11 0.86
C ALA A 451 -24.02 -1.63 0.69
N ASN A 452 -24.24 -2.93 0.87
CA ASN A 452 -25.54 -3.59 0.76
C ASN A 452 -26.47 -3.42 1.98
N TYR A 453 -26.02 -2.72 3.04
CA TYR A 453 -26.83 -2.47 4.23
C TYR A 453 -27.60 -1.15 4.18
N VAL A 454 -27.45 -0.38 3.10
CA VAL A 454 -28.09 0.92 2.93
C VAL A 454 -28.73 1.07 1.55
N GLU A 455 -29.63 2.03 1.42
CA GLU A 455 -30.17 2.52 0.15
C GLU A 455 -29.90 4.02 0.00
N ASP A 456 -29.67 4.47 -1.24
CA ASP A 456 -29.54 5.90 -1.54
C ASP A 456 -30.89 6.61 -1.38
N ILE A 457 -30.89 7.72 -0.65
CA ILE A 457 -32.06 8.61 -0.53
C ILE A 457 -32.00 9.57 -1.72
N GLN A 458 -32.93 9.43 -2.66
CA GLN A 458 -33.08 10.34 -3.81
C GLN A 458 -33.71 11.69 -3.42
#